data_AF-Q4T2H8-F1
#
_entry.id   AF-Q4T2H8-F1
#
_cell.length_a   1.000
_cell.length_b   1.000
_cell.length_c   1.000
_cell.angle_alpha   90.00
_cell.angle_beta   90.00
_cell.angle_gamma   90.00
#
_symmetry.space_group_name_H-M   'P 1'
#
loop_
_entity.id
_entity.type
_entity.pdbx_description
1 polymer ?
#
loop_
_entity_poly.entity_id
_entity_poly.type
_entity_poly.pdbx_seq_one_letter_code
_entity_poly.pdbx_strand_id
1 'polypeptide(L)'
;SRAVQRSLAIIRHARQKKQQKQYCMYYNRFGKCNRGNTCPYIHDPDKVAVCTRFLRGTCKKAKGICPFSHKVAKEKLRVKGERGNGVLSPLQMPVCSYFLKGICNNNDCPYSHVYVSHKAEVCEDFVKGYCPEGEKCKKKHTLVCPDFSKMGSCPQGARCKLHHWQRAQRSSARPAAPLPDQRGRSREPASRSGPRRG
;
A
#
# COMPACT_ATOMS: atom_id res chain seq x y z
N SER A 1 -8.10 44.60 15.16
CA SER A 1 -9.22 44.00 14.39
C SER A 1 -8.97 42.53 14.14
N ARG A 2 -10.00 41.67 14.26
CA ARG A 2 -9.94 40.22 13.96
C ARG A 2 -9.48 39.94 12.52
N ALA A 3 -9.75 40.84 11.58
CA ALA A 3 -9.31 40.72 10.19
C ALA A 3 -7.78 40.76 10.05
N VAL A 4 -7.11 41.64 10.80
CA VAL A 4 -5.64 41.79 10.81
C VAL A 4 -4.95 40.57 11.43
N GLN A 5 -5.52 40.00 12.50
CA GLN A 5 -4.98 38.79 13.12
C GLN A 5 -5.09 37.56 12.18
N ARG A 6 -6.20 37.45 11.44
CA ARG A 6 -6.38 36.39 10.42
C ARG A 6 -5.39 36.54 9.27
N SER A 7 -5.19 37.75 8.74
CA SER A 7 -4.23 37.97 7.64
C SER A 7 -2.78 37.67 8.06
N LEU A 8 -2.38 38.08 9.27
CA LEU A 8 -1.05 37.76 9.81
C LEU A 8 -0.86 36.26 10.07
N ALA A 9 -1.91 35.52 10.44
CA ALA A 9 -1.86 34.07 10.58
C ALA A 9 -1.67 33.36 9.23
N ILE A 10 -2.37 33.84 8.18
CA ILE A 10 -2.22 33.33 6.80
C ILE A 10 -0.79 33.55 6.30
N ILE A 11 -0.23 34.76 6.47
CA ILE A 11 1.15 35.08 6.06
C ILE A 11 2.16 34.23 6.82
N ARG A 12 1.98 34.05 8.13
CA ARG A 12 2.84 33.15 8.94
C ARG A 12 2.76 31.70 8.48
N HIS A 13 1.56 31.18 8.22
CA HIS A 13 1.38 29.83 7.67
C HIS A 13 2.03 29.68 6.29
N ALA A 14 1.90 30.67 5.40
CA ALA A 14 2.53 30.66 4.09
C ALA A 14 4.07 30.66 4.19
N ARG A 15 4.64 31.46 5.08
CA ARG A 15 6.10 31.49 5.36
C ARG A 15 6.59 30.17 5.95
N GLN A 16 5.88 29.59 6.92
CA GLN A 16 6.21 28.29 7.49
C GLN A 16 6.15 27.16 6.45
N LYS A 17 5.15 27.16 5.57
CA LYS A 17 5.02 26.18 4.48
C LYS A 17 6.15 26.30 3.46
N LYS A 18 6.64 27.53 3.19
CA LYS A 18 7.79 27.80 2.30
C LYS A 18 9.13 27.36 2.91
N GLN A 19 9.25 27.35 4.25
CA GLN A 19 10.46 26.93 4.97
C GLN A 19 10.53 25.42 5.29
N GLN A 20 9.43 24.68 5.19
CA GLN A 20 9.46 23.23 5.36
C GLN A 20 10.18 22.58 4.19
N LYS A 21 11.50 22.39 4.35
CA LYS A 21 12.32 21.51 3.52
C LYS A 21 11.60 20.16 3.39
N GLN A 22 11.26 19.79 2.16
CA GLN A 22 10.50 18.58 1.88
C GLN A 22 11.37 17.35 2.11
N TYR A 23 10.79 16.29 2.68
CA TYR A 23 11.48 15.02 2.82
C TYR A 23 11.61 14.30 1.48
N CYS A 24 12.70 13.55 1.32
CA CYS A 24 12.93 12.78 0.11
C CYS A 24 11.97 11.60 0.05
N MET A 25 11.06 11.60 -0.93
CA MET A 25 10.11 10.50 -1.11
C MET A 25 10.79 9.14 -1.31
N TYR A 26 11.95 9.11 -2.00
CA TYR A 26 12.65 7.84 -2.27
C TYR A 26 13.30 7.29 -1.01
N TYR A 27 13.97 8.17 -0.24
CA TYR A 27 14.60 7.78 1.01
C TYR A 27 13.54 7.35 2.04
N ASN A 28 12.48 8.15 2.23
CA ASN A 28 11.43 7.80 3.19
C ASN A 28 10.71 6.50 2.81
N ARG A 29 10.44 6.27 1.52
CA ARG A 29 9.69 5.09 1.10
C ARG A 29 10.52 3.81 1.00
N PHE A 30 11.76 3.92 0.54
CA PHE A 30 12.59 2.75 0.21
C PHE A 30 13.80 2.60 1.14
N GLY A 31 14.02 3.55 2.03
CA GLY A 31 15.21 3.63 2.89
C GLY A 31 16.51 3.95 2.16
N LYS A 32 16.43 4.26 0.87
CA LYS A 32 17.57 4.59 0.02
C LYS A 32 17.17 5.57 -1.08
N CYS A 33 18.07 6.49 -1.39
CA CYS A 33 17.93 7.43 -2.49
C CYS A 33 19.20 7.41 -3.34
N ASN A 34 19.04 7.29 -4.66
CA ASN A 34 20.17 7.21 -5.60
C ASN A 34 20.99 8.51 -5.65
N ARG A 35 20.44 9.62 -5.15
CA ARG A 35 21.14 10.91 -5.05
C ARG A 35 22.03 11.01 -3.81
N GLY A 36 21.92 10.09 -2.84
CA GLY A 36 22.75 10.11 -1.63
C GLY A 36 22.78 11.49 -0.97
N ASN A 37 23.99 12.01 -0.71
CA ASN A 37 24.20 13.32 -0.08
C ASN A 37 23.98 14.52 -1.01
N THR A 38 23.85 14.31 -2.33
CA THR A 38 23.54 15.38 -3.30
C THR A 38 22.03 15.60 -3.46
N CYS A 39 21.21 14.86 -2.71
CA CYS A 39 19.76 15.00 -2.74
C CYS A 39 19.35 16.38 -2.16
N PRO A 40 18.55 17.18 -2.88
CA PRO A 40 18.06 18.47 -2.36
C PRO A 40 16.99 18.33 -1.27
N TYR A 41 16.54 17.09 -1.00
CA TYR A 41 15.49 16.77 -0.04
C TYR A 41 16.07 16.13 1.22
N ILE A 42 15.37 16.27 2.35
CA ILE A 42 15.85 15.73 3.64
C ILE A 42 15.83 14.20 3.63
N HIS A 43 16.93 13.58 4.06
CA HIS A 43 17.03 12.17 4.41
C HIS A 43 17.01 12.01 5.94
N ASP A 44 15.82 11.78 6.51
CA ASP A 44 15.66 11.53 7.96
C ASP A 44 15.42 10.02 8.18
N PRO A 45 16.36 9.27 8.79
CA PRO A 45 16.21 7.85 9.07
C PRO A 45 14.96 7.52 9.90
N ASP A 46 14.49 8.47 10.71
CA ASP A 46 13.32 8.31 11.56
C ASP A 46 12.00 8.50 10.81
N LYS A 47 12.06 8.93 9.54
CA LYS A 47 10.90 9.10 8.66
C LYS A 47 10.87 8.07 7.53
N VAL A 48 11.76 7.07 7.59
CA VAL A 48 11.76 5.95 6.65
C VAL A 48 10.72 4.91 7.07
N ALA A 49 9.99 4.38 6.08
CA ALA A 49 9.02 3.31 6.24
C ALA A 49 9.54 2.16 7.12
N VAL A 50 8.62 1.58 7.89
CA VAL A 50 8.91 0.46 8.79
C VAL A 50 9.27 -0.79 7.99
N CYS A 51 10.27 -1.54 8.48
CA CYS A 51 10.65 -2.81 7.90
C CYS A 51 9.56 -3.88 8.12
N THR A 52 8.83 -4.23 7.07
CA THR A 52 7.79 -5.28 7.14
C THR A 52 8.34 -6.66 7.50
N ARG A 53 9.60 -6.96 7.19
CA ARG A 53 10.26 -8.20 7.61
C ARG A 53 10.54 -8.21 9.10
N PHE A 54 10.90 -7.07 9.68
CA PHE A 54 11.14 -6.92 11.11
C PHE A 54 9.83 -7.08 11.88
N LEU A 55 8.73 -6.50 11.38
CA LEU A 55 7.39 -6.71 11.94
C LEU A 55 6.98 -8.18 12.05
N ARG A 56 7.43 -9.00 11.10
CA ARG A 56 7.15 -10.45 11.05
C ARG A 56 8.19 -11.28 11.82
N GLY A 57 9.18 -10.66 12.46
CA GLY A 57 10.29 -11.36 13.11
C GLY A 57 11.28 -12.03 12.16
N THR A 58 11.24 -11.72 10.85
CA THR A 58 12.05 -12.38 9.81
C THR A 58 13.22 -11.53 9.29
N CYS A 59 13.42 -10.34 9.84
CA CYS A 59 14.54 -9.49 9.45
C CYS A 59 15.81 -9.91 10.19
N LYS A 60 16.82 -10.37 9.44
CA LYS A 60 18.13 -10.77 9.97
C LYS A 60 19.18 -9.64 9.93
N LYS A 61 18.82 -8.45 9.42
CA LYS A 61 19.74 -7.31 9.35
C LYS A 61 19.90 -6.72 10.75
N ALA A 62 21.14 -6.50 11.17
CA ALA A 62 21.43 -5.84 12.44
C ALA A 62 20.85 -4.41 12.49
N LYS A 63 20.66 -3.89 13.70
CA LYS A 63 20.19 -2.51 13.93
C LYS A 63 21.13 -1.54 13.21
N GLY A 64 20.58 -0.66 12.38
CA GLY A 64 21.35 0.31 11.57
C GLY A 64 21.79 -0.17 10.17
N ILE A 65 21.74 -1.47 9.88
CA ILE A 65 22.05 -2.02 8.55
C ILE A 65 20.78 -2.12 7.68
N CYS A 66 19.63 -2.32 8.32
CA CYS A 66 18.37 -2.33 7.60
C CYS A 66 18.07 -0.92 7.07
N PRO A 67 17.80 -0.76 5.76
CA PRO A 67 17.46 0.55 5.20
C PRO A 67 16.12 1.06 5.74
N PHE A 68 15.29 0.19 6.29
CA PHE A 68 13.97 0.50 6.82
C PHE A 68 14.00 0.62 8.35
N SER A 69 13.08 1.41 8.89
CA SER A 69 12.98 1.61 10.33
C SER A 69 12.63 0.30 11.05
N HIS A 70 13.42 -0.04 12.07
CA HIS A 70 13.09 -1.06 13.09
C HIS A 70 12.52 -0.39 14.37
N LYS A 71 12.21 0.91 14.34
CA LYS A 71 11.67 1.63 15.50
C LYS A 71 10.18 1.35 15.61
N VAL A 72 9.81 0.84 16.77
CA VAL A 72 8.44 0.57 17.19
C VAL A 72 8.09 1.64 18.21
N ALA A 73 7.53 2.78 17.77
CA ALA A 73 7.19 3.84 18.71
C ALA A 73 5.96 3.43 19.53
N LYS A 74 6.23 2.87 20.72
CA LYS A 74 5.29 2.81 21.83
C LYS A 74 5.12 4.23 22.37
N GLU A 75 4.16 4.99 21.87
CA GLU A 75 3.69 6.17 22.61
C GLU A 75 2.21 6.00 22.96
N LYS A 76 1.95 4.92 23.71
CA LYS A 76 1.02 4.82 24.85
C LYS A 76 0.88 3.33 25.23
N LEU A 77 0.91 3.06 26.54
CA LEU A 77 0.89 1.75 27.24
C LEU A 77 2.28 1.06 27.33
N ARG A 78 2.84 0.74 28.50
CA ARG A 78 2.36 0.75 29.89
C ARG A 78 3.58 0.59 30.82
N VAL A 79 3.44 1.12 32.04
CA VAL A 79 3.70 0.47 33.35
C VAL A 79 4.72 -0.68 33.37
N LYS A 80 5.70 -0.56 34.27
CA LYS A 80 6.67 -1.60 34.67
C LYS A 80 6.05 -3.01 34.67
N GLY A 81 6.65 -3.96 33.96
CA GLY A 81 6.60 -5.38 34.39
C GLY A 81 6.11 -6.45 33.44
N GLU A 82 5.74 -6.19 32.18
CA GLU A 82 5.22 -7.25 31.29
C GLU A 82 5.97 -7.35 29.94
N ARG A 83 6.31 -8.58 29.56
CA ARG A 83 6.91 -8.96 28.27
C ARG A 83 5.88 -8.79 27.13
N GLY A 84 5.59 -7.54 26.77
CA GLY A 84 4.69 -7.17 25.67
C GLY A 84 5.46 -6.71 24.43
N ASN A 85 5.28 -7.42 23.32
CA ASN A 85 5.80 -7.09 21.99
C ASN A 85 5.21 -5.75 21.50
N GLY A 86 5.98 -4.68 21.67
CA GLY A 86 6.08 -3.53 20.75
C GLY A 86 4.85 -3.05 19.95
N VAL A 87 4.13 -2.03 20.43
CA VAL A 87 3.22 -1.20 19.62
C VAL A 87 4.02 -0.19 18.79
N LEU A 88 3.85 -0.18 17.46
CA LEU A 88 4.69 0.54 16.48
C LEU A 88 4.26 1.97 16.17
N SER A 89 5.19 2.76 15.60
CA SER A 89 4.97 4.15 15.24
C SER A 89 3.84 4.31 14.21
N PRO A 90 2.73 4.98 14.57
CA PRO A 90 1.56 5.00 13.70
C PRO A 90 1.69 5.87 12.44
N LEU A 91 2.73 6.69 12.38
CA LEU A 91 2.99 7.66 11.30
C LEU A 91 3.41 7.01 9.97
N GLN A 92 3.83 5.74 10.01
CA GLN A 92 4.44 5.04 8.88
C GLN A 92 3.80 3.69 8.59
N MET A 93 2.83 3.27 9.42
CA MET A 93 2.21 1.95 9.30
C MET A 93 1.00 1.98 8.37
N PRO A 94 0.92 1.05 7.39
CA PRO A 94 -0.29 0.92 6.59
C PRO A 94 -1.43 0.37 7.44
N VAL A 95 -2.66 0.66 6.99
CA VAL A 95 -3.88 0.11 7.60
C VAL A 95 -3.91 -1.40 7.44
N CYS A 96 -4.33 -2.12 8.49
CA CYS A 96 -4.52 -3.56 8.44
C CYS A 96 -5.62 -3.92 7.42
N SER A 97 -5.27 -4.60 6.33
CA SER A 97 -6.24 -5.02 5.32
C SER A 97 -7.26 -6.03 5.84
N TYR A 98 -6.90 -6.83 6.85
CA TYR A 98 -7.79 -7.80 7.50
C TYR A 98 -8.79 -7.11 8.43
N PHE A 99 -8.36 -6.05 9.12
CA PHE A 99 -9.24 -5.22 9.95
C PHE A 99 -10.28 -4.49 9.09
N LEU A 100 -9.87 -3.92 7.96
CA LEU A 100 -10.80 -3.31 6.99
C LEU A 100 -11.83 -4.30 6.41
N LYS A 101 -11.56 -5.60 6.49
CA LYS A 101 -12.48 -6.68 6.09
C LYS A 101 -13.29 -7.25 7.24
N GLY A 102 -13.08 -6.78 8.47
CA GLY A 102 -13.75 -7.28 9.68
C GLY A 102 -13.29 -8.67 10.14
N ILE A 103 -12.15 -9.17 9.65
CA ILE A 103 -11.67 -10.54 9.92
C ILE A 103 -10.37 -10.58 10.74
N CYS A 104 -9.80 -9.43 11.09
CA CYS A 104 -8.64 -9.41 11.99
C CYS A 104 -9.11 -9.52 13.44
N ASN A 105 -8.67 -10.57 14.12
CA ASN A 105 -8.90 -10.82 15.54
C ASN A 105 -7.61 -10.71 16.39
N ASN A 106 -6.49 -10.32 15.77
CA ASN A 106 -5.22 -10.17 16.47
C ASN A 106 -5.19 -8.83 17.22
N ASN A 107 -5.26 -8.88 18.55
CA ASN A 107 -5.14 -7.70 19.41
C ASN A 107 -3.74 -7.06 19.35
N ASP A 108 -2.71 -7.87 19.06
CA ASP A 108 -1.32 -7.43 18.87
C ASP A 108 -0.98 -7.28 17.38
N CYS A 109 -1.94 -6.83 16.57
CA CYS A 109 -1.70 -6.62 15.15
C CYS A 109 -0.67 -5.49 14.94
N PRO A 110 0.43 -5.73 14.19
CA PRO A 110 1.43 -4.70 13.94
C PRO A 110 0.93 -3.59 13.00
N TYR A 111 -0.20 -3.83 12.30
CA TYR A 111 -0.80 -2.88 11.37
C TYR A 111 -1.87 -2.04 12.06
N SER A 112 -2.06 -0.79 11.59
CA SER A 112 -3.01 0.12 12.23
C SER A 112 -4.47 -0.33 12.06
N HIS A 113 -5.20 -0.42 13.18
CA HIS A 113 -6.63 -0.69 13.25
C HIS A 113 -7.43 0.63 13.34
N VAL A 114 -7.28 1.49 12.33
CA VAL A 114 -8.07 2.72 12.21
C VAL A 114 -9.22 2.53 11.23
N TYR A 115 -10.42 2.91 11.65
CA TYR A 115 -11.55 2.94 10.74
C TYR A 115 -11.47 4.20 9.88
N VAL A 116 -11.21 4.00 8.59
CA VAL A 116 -11.23 5.06 7.59
C VAL A 116 -12.38 4.76 6.63
N SER A 117 -13.20 5.76 6.32
CA SER A 117 -14.35 5.59 5.41
C SER A 117 -13.94 4.89 4.11
N HIS A 118 -14.77 3.94 3.66
CA HIS A 118 -14.56 3.26 2.36
C HIS A 118 -14.53 4.24 1.17
N LYS A 119 -15.11 5.43 1.30
CA LYS A 119 -15.09 6.49 0.28
C LYS A 119 -13.88 7.43 0.40
N ALA A 120 -13.10 7.33 1.48
CA ALA A 120 -11.93 8.17 1.66
C ALA A 120 -10.85 7.88 0.60
N GLU A 121 -10.19 8.94 0.16
CA GLU A 121 -9.08 8.85 -0.77
C GLU A 121 -7.83 8.24 -0.12
N VAL A 122 -6.89 7.79 -0.96
CA VAL A 122 -5.55 7.37 -0.51
C VAL A 122 -4.77 8.61 -0.05
N CYS A 123 -4.05 8.48 1.05
CA CYS A 123 -3.17 9.53 1.56
C CYS A 123 -1.89 9.62 0.70
N GLU A 124 -1.76 10.70 -0.05
CA GLU A 124 -0.59 10.94 -0.91
C GLU A 124 0.71 11.08 -0.10
N ASP A 125 0.65 11.70 1.09
CA ASP A 125 1.84 11.87 1.93
C ASP A 125 2.33 10.54 2.50
N PHE A 126 1.40 9.67 2.90
CA PHE A 126 1.71 8.29 3.26
C PHE A 126 2.35 7.53 2.10
N VAL A 127 1.80 7.66 0.89
CA VAL A 127 2.35 7.03 -0.32
C VAL A 127 3.77 7.54 -0.65
N LYS A 128 4.09 8.79 -0.31
CA LYS A 128 5.45 9.35 -0.39
C LYS A 128 6.38 8.83 0.71
N GLY A 129 5.87 8.09 1.68
CA GLY A 129 6.62 7.39 2.73
C GLY A 129 6.43 7.94 4.14
N TYR A 130 5.79 9.11 4.30
CA TYR A 130 5.57 9.70 5.62
C TYR A 130 4.34 10.62 5.62
N CYS A 131 3.37 10.31 6.48
CA CYS A 131 2.25 11.20 6.74
C CYS A 131 2.44 11.92 8.08
N PRO A 132 2.47 13.27 8.11
CA PRO A 132 2.60 14.01 9.37
C PRO A 132 1.35 13.91 10.27
N GLU A 133 0.20 13.55 9.70
CA GLU A 133 -1.05 13.39 10.46
C GLU A 133 -1.17 12.02 11.16
N GLY A 134 -0.42 11.01 10.70
CA GLY A 134 -0.41 9.66 11.30
C GLY A 134 -1.80 9.05 11.49
N GLU A 135 -2.08 8.57 12.71
CA GLU A 135 -3.39 8.01 13.08
C GLU A 135 -4.55 9.00 12.98
N LYS A 136 -4.27 10.31 13.08
CA LYS A 136 -5.30 11.34 12.95
C LYS A 136 -5.62 11.63 11.49
N CYS A 137 -4.90 11.03 10.54
CA CYS A 137 -5.16 11.23 9.13
C CYS A 137 -6.52 10.66 8.74
N LYS A 138 -7.32 11.47 8.06
CA LYS A 138 -8.66 11.07 7.58
C LYS A 138 -8.63 10.32 6.24
N LYS A 139 -7.44 10.18 5.65
CA LYS A 139 -7.20 9.49 4.37
C LYS A 139 -6.66 8.09 4.61
N LYS A 140 -6.80 7.21 3.61
CA LYS A 140 -6.35 5.82 3.73
C LYS A 140 -4.83 5.72 3.61
N HIS A 141 -4.18 5.20 4.65
CA HIS A 141 -2.76 4.84 4.63
C HIS A 141 -2.57 3.47 3.96
N THR A 142 -2.66 3.44 2.63
CA THR A 142 -2.44 2.24 1.81
C THR A 142 -1.39 2.52 0.73
N LEU A 143 -0.74 1.47 0.23
CA LEU A 143 0.22 1.58 -0.89
C LEU A 143 -0.46 1.40 -2.26
N VAL A 144 -1.77 1.67 -2.33
CA VAL A 144 -2.54 1.70 -3.58
C VAL A 144 -2.21 2.99 -4.32
N CYS A 145 -2.11 2.94 -5.65
CA CYS A 145 -1.88 4.14 -6.44
C CYS A 145 -3.08 5.10 -6.31
N PRO A 146 -2.87 6.36 -5.90
CA PRO A 146 -3.94 7.34 -5.75
C PRO A 146 -4.60 7.65 -7.11
N ASP A 147 -3.81 7.84 -8.17
CA ASP A 147 -4.32 8.12 -9.52
C ASP A 147 -5.20 6.97 -10.02
N PHE A 148 -4.69 5.74 -9.91
CA PHE A 148 -5.46 4.54 -10.28
C PHE A 148 -6.71 4.38 -9.43
N SER A 149 -6.64 4.67 -8.13
CA SER A 149 -7.80 4.54 -7.23
C SER A 149 -8.88 5.57 -7.53
N LYS A 150 -8.53 6.76 -8.03
CA LYS A 150 -9.47 7.84 -8.34
C LYS A 150 -10.02 7.72 -9.76
N MET A 151 -9.14 7.51 -10.74
CA MET A 151 -9.45 7.58 -12.17
C MET A 151 -9.62 6.21 -12.83
N GLY A 152 -9.20 5.12 -12.18
CA GLY A 152 -9.15 3.78 -12.79
C GLY A 152 -7.99 3.60 -13.78
N SER A 153 -7.21 4.65 -14.05
CA SER A 153 -6.02 4.63 -14.89
C SER A 153 -4.87 5.36 -14.18
N CYS A 154 -3.63 4.95 -14.47
CA CYS A 154 -2.44 5.59 -13.94
C CYS A 154 -1.55 5.99 -15.12
N PRO A 155 -1.05 7.24 -15.19
CA PRO A 155 -0.18 7.68 -16.28
C PRO A 155 1.15 6.90 -16.33
N GLN A 156 1.56 6.32 -15.20
CA GLN A 156 2.76 5.47 -15.13
C GLN A 156 2.49 4.02 -15.57
N GLY A 157 1.23 3.64 -15.78
CA GLY A 157 0.83 2.30 -16.24
C GLY A 157 1.53 1.18 -15.49
N ALA A 158 2.13 0.24 -16.22
CA ALA A 158 2.86 -0.90 -15.67
C ALA A 158 4.17 -0.53 -14.95
N ARG A 159 4.69 0.69 -15.15
CA ARG A 159 5.92 1.18 -14.46
C ARG A 159 5.62 1.76 -13.07
N CYS A 160 4.35 1.87 -12.69
CA CYS A 160 3.97 2.37 -11.39
C CYS A 160 4.45 1.42 -10.28
N LYS A 161 5.20 1.95 -9.31
CA LYS A 161 5.69 1.18 -8.15
C LYS A 161 4.63 1.01 -7.04
N LEU A 162 3.40 1.46 -7.27
CA LEU A 162 2.28 1.37 -6.32
C LEU A 162 1.30 0.28 -6.77
N HIS A 163 0.52 -0.23 -5.82
CA HIS A 163 -0.44 -1.28 -6.14
C HIS A 163 -1.58 -0.74 -7.01
N HIS A 164 -1.72 -1.30 -8.21
CA HIS A 164 -2.94 -1.22 -9.00
C HIS A 164 -3.73 -2.48 -8.71
N TRP A 165 -4.82 -2.37 -7.97
CA TRP A 165 -5.71 -3.52 -7.80
C TRP A 165 -6.43 -3.74 -9.13
N GLN A 166 -6.13 -4.84 -9.83
CA GLN A 166 -7.04 -5.31 -10.85
C GLN A 166 -8.30 -5.76 -10.11
N ARG A 167 -9.35 -4.93 -10.16
CA ARG A 167 -10.70 -5.44 -9.95
C ARG A 167 -10.79 -6.59 -10.95
N ALA A 168 -10.95 -7.81 -10.48
CA ALA A 168 -11.19 -8.96 -11.34
C ALA A 168 -12.44 -8.64 -12.16
N GLN A 169 -12.23 -7.98 -13.31
CA GLN A 169 -13.11 -8.05 -14.44
C GLN A 169 -13.18 -9.55 -14.69
N ARG A 170 -14.33 -10.13 -14.34
CA ARG A 170 -14.64 -11.52 -14.65
C ARG A 170 -14.28 -11.68 -16.11
N SER A 171 -13.23 -12.44 -16.36
CA SER A 171 -12.82 -12.88 -17.67
C SER A 171 -13.96 -13.75 -18.20
N SER A 172 -14.93 -13.12 -18.84
CA SER A 172 -15.95 -13.77 -19.64
C SER A 172 -16.00 -13.08 -20.99
N ALA A 173 -14.89 -13.13 -21.70
CA ALA A 173 -14.89 -13.28 -23.15
C ALA A 173 -14.05 -14.53 -23.43
N ARG A 174 -14.73 -15.68 -23.47
CA ARG A 174 -14.18 -16.88 -24.13
C ARG A 174 -13.84 -16.44 -25.56
N PRO A 175 -12.65 -16.73 -26.11
CA PRO A 175 -12.49 -16.65 -27.55
C PRO A 175 -13.45 -17.69 -28.16
N ALA A 176 -14.41 -17.23 -28.95
CA ALA A 176 -15.29 -18.10 -29.71
C ALA A 176 -14.42 -18.88 -30.70
N ALA A 177 -14.34 -20.20 -30.51
CA ALA A 177 -13.77 -21.09 -31.51
C ALA A 177 -14.64 -21.02 -32.77
N PRO A 178 -14.08 -20.87 -33.98
CA PRO A 178 -14.85 -20.96 -35.21
C PRO A 178 -15.34 -22.41 -35.39
N LEU A 179 -16.64 -22.58 -35.60
CA LEU A 179 -17.21 -23.85 -36.05
C LEU A 179 -16.76 -24.12 -37.50
N PRO A 180 -16.32 -25.34 -37.85
CA PRO A 180 -16.26 -25.76 -39.24
C PRO A 180 -17.68 -26.14 -39.69
N ASP A 181 -18.24 -25.30 -40.55
CA ASP A 181 -19.28 -25.71 -41.49
C ASP A 181 -18.63 -26.63 -42.53
N GLN A 182 -19.25 -27.78 -42.83
CA GLN A 182 -19.29 -28.41 -44.15
C GLN A 182 -20.27 -29.59 -44.09
N ARG A 183 -21.44 -29.31 -44.66
CA ARG A 183 -22.55 -30.18 -45.00
C ARG A 183 -22.11 -31.20 -46.06
N GLY A 184 -22.19 -32.50 -45.77
CA GLY A 184 -21.86 -33.57 -46.71
C GLY A 184 -22.66 -34.84 -46.45
N ARG A 185 -23.78 -34.96 -47.16
CA ARG A 185 -24.79 -36.02 -47.15
C ARG A 185 -24.23 -37.34 -47.72
N SER A 186 -24.50 -38.49 -47.08
CA SER A 186 -25.24 -39.66 -47.67
C SER A 186 -25.07 -40.99 -46.90
N ARG A 187 -26.22 -41.54 -46.46
CA ARG A 187 -26.70 -42.94 -46.46
C ARG A 187 -25.78 -44.11 -46.00
N GLU A 188 -26.12 -44.68 -44.81
CA GLU A 188 -26.48 -46.09 -44.47
C GLU A 188 -26.25 -47.24 -45.50
N PRO A 189 -26.22 -48.55 -45.11
CA PRO A 189 -26.18 -49.16 -43.75
C PRO A 189 -25.29 -50.44 -43.60
N ALA A 190 -25.26 -50.94 -42.35
CA ALA A 190 -25.31 -52.34 -41.90
C ALA A 190 -24.12 -53.33 -42.00
N SER A 191 -24.08 -54.12 -40.91
CA SER A 191 -23.55 -55.48 -40.72
C SER A 191 -22.07 -55.59 -40.34
N ARG A 192 -21.59 -56.55 -39.54
CA ARG A 192 -22.11 -57.52 -38.56
C ARG A 192 -20.85 -58.24 -38.03
N SER A 193 -20.89 -58.71 -36.78
CA SER A 193 -20.12 -59.83 -36.21
C SER A 193 -18.58 -59.81 -36.20
N GLY A 194 -18.02 -59.95 -34.99
CA GLY A 194 -17.24 -61.16 -34.68
C GLY A 194 -15.88 -60.95 -33.98
N PRO A 195 -15.45 -61.86 -33.07
CA PRO A 195 -14.44 -61.59 -32.04
C PRO A 195 -13.11 -62.36 -32.24
N ARG A 196 -12.11 -62.06 -31.40
CA ARG A 196 -11.14 -62.98 -30.69
C ARG A 196 -9.82 -62.23 -30.45
N ARG A 197 -9.40 -62.04 -29.20
CA ARG A 197 -8.52 -62.93 -28.39
C ARG A 197 -7.20 -63.27 -29.09
N GLY A 198 -6.12 -62.78 -28.47
CA GLY A 198 -4.73 -63.21 -28.55
C GLY A 198 -4.03 -62.59 -27.37
#